data_AF-A0A0K1JXP5-F1
#
_entry.id   AF-A0A0K1JXP5-F1
#
_cell.length_a   1.000
_cell.length_b   1.000
_cell.length_c   1.000
_cell.angle_alpha   90.00
_cell.angle_beta   90.00
_cell.angle_gamma   90.00
#
_symmetry.space_group_name_H-M   'P 1'
#
loop_
_entity.id
_entity.type
_entity.pdbx_description
1 polymer ?
#
loop_
_entity_poly.entity_id
_entity_poly.type
_entity_poly.pdbx_seq_one_letter_code
_entity_poly.pdbx_strand_id
1 'polypeptide(L)'
;MAVAAQHAHAIDLCDQYRATLTREAQAVHGLAAPVPMFISQLRRESSCRAGVTAWDNGRGLAQFMDGTSLHVVRLYPELGAPDPYSPKWAIRALVRYDGWLRERVQGVNECERWAAALKGYNAGLGYVQRAQRLSPTPGQWFGVTEDINAGQSQQNFEYSRRYPRLVLFTEQPRYATWGTTLCLENQR
;
A
#
# COMPACT_ATOMS: atom_id res chain seq x y z
N MET A 1 -13.05 -20.53 -40.95
CA MET A 1 -13.36 -20.71 -39.51
C MET A 1 -12.19 -20.17 -38.72
N ALA A 2 -12.35 -19.03 -38.05
CA ALA A 2 -11.34 -18.48 -37.15
C ALA A 2 -11.59 -19.04 -35.74
N VAL A 3 -10.60 -19.73 -35.18
CA VAL A 3 -10.63 -20.20 -33.80
C VAL A 3 -10.39 -18.99 -32.90
N ALA A 4 -11.44 -18.56 -32.19
CA ALA A 4 -11.31 -17.57 -31.15
C ALA A 4 -10.50 -18.17 -29.99
N ALA A 5 -9.34 -17.61 -29.70
CA ALA A 5 -8.59 -17.93 -28.49
C ALA A 5 -9.43 -17.53 -27.27
N GLN A 6 -9.98 -18.53 -26.58
CA GLN A 6 -10.55 -18.36 -25.25
C GLN A 6 -9.39 -17.96 -24.32
N HIS A 7 -9.28 -16.66 -24.05
CA HIS A 7 -8.52 -16.20 -22.91
C HIS A 7 -9.26 -16.70 -21.67
N ALA A 8 -8.75 -17.77 -21.07
CA ALA A 8 -9.15 -18.16 -19.73
C ALA A 8 -9.01 -16.91 -18.86
N HIS A 9 -10.11 -16.38 -18.33
CA HIS A 9 -10.06 -15.35 -17.31
C HIS A 9 -9.26 -15.92 -16.14
N ALA A 10 -7.98 -15.57 -16.04
CA ALA A 10 -7.15 -15.95 -14.92
C ALA A 10 -7.86 -15.43 -13.67
N ILE A 11 -8.21 -16.33 -12.75
CA ILE A 11 -8.85 -15.97 -11.49
C ILE A 11 -7.91 -15.01 -10.77
N ASP A 12 -8.39 -13.78 -10.53
CA ASP A 12 -7.67 -12.84 -9.71
C ASP A 12 -7.88 -13.21 -8.24
N LEU A 13 -6.85 -13.76 -7.59
CA LEU A 13 -6.90 -14.13 -6.17
C LEU A 13 -7.26 -12.94 -5.27
N CYS A 14 -7.10 -11.70 -5.74
CA CYS A 14 -7.48 -10.52 -5.00
C CYS A 14 -9.00 -10.34 -4.87
N ASP A 15 -9.80 -10.85 -5.82
CA ASP A 15 -11.27 -10.70 -5.83
C ASP A 15 -11.93 -11.23 -4.55
N GLN A 16 -11.38 -12.32 -4.00
CA GLN A 16 -11.91 -12.95 -2.77
C GLN A 16 -11.87 -12.00 -1.55
N TYR A 17 -11.03 -10.97 -1.58
CA TYR A 17 -10.87 -10.02 -0.48
C TYR A 17 -11.70 -8.75 -0.64
N ARG A 18 -12.36 -8.53 -1.78
CA ARG A 18 -13.08 -7.28 -2.11
C ARG A 18 -14.02 -6.83 -0.99
N ALA A 19 -14.94 -7.70 -0.57
CA ALA A 19 -15.96 -7.34 0.39
C ALA A 19 -15.38 -7.00 1.77
N THR A 20 -14.44 -7.81 2.26
CA THR A 20 -13.79 -7.61 3.55
C THR A 20 -12.94 -6.34 3.54
N LEU A 21 -12.11 -6.15 2.50
CA LEU A 21 -11.28 -4.97 2.36
C LEU A 21 -12.12 -3.69 2.25
N THR A 22 -13.19 -3.71 1.46
CA THR A 22 -14.09 -2.55 1.29
C THR A 22 -14.68 -2.13 2.64
N ARG A 23 -15.24 -3.08 3.40
CA ARG A 23 -15.81 -2.79 4.72
C ARG A 23 -14.78 -2.22 5.69
N GLU A 24 -13.61 -2.83 5.77
CA GLU A 24 -12.56 -2.38 6.69
C GLU A 24 -11.99 -1.01 6.30
N ALA A 25 -11.73 -0.80 5.00
CA ALA A 25 -11.26 0.48 4.48
C ALA A 25 -12.26 1.60 4.76
N GLN A 26 -13.55 1.37 4.52
CA GLN A 26 -14.58 2.36 4.77
C GLN A 26 -14.81 2.63 6.26
N ALA A 27 -14.69 1.60 7.12
CA ALA A 27 -14.80 1.77 8.57
C ALA A 27 -13.66 2.64 9.15
N VAL A 28 -12.47 2.58 8.55
CA VAL A 28 -11.28 3.31 9.05
C VAL A 28 -11.12 4.67 8.36
N HIS A 29 -11.38 4.77 7.05
CA HIS A 29 -11.08 5.96 6.23
C HIS A 29 -12.33 6.67 5.69
N GLY A 30 -13.53 6.20 6.03
CA GLY A 30 -14.80 6.75 5.57
C GLY A 30 -15.25 6.20 4.20
N LEU A 31 -16.46 6.59 3.76
CA LEU A 31 -17.09 6.03 2.56
C LEU A 31 -16.28 6.24 1.26
N ALA A 32 -15.44 7.28 1.22
CA ALA A 32 -14.57 7.60 0.09
C ALA A 32 -13.18 6.92 0.15
N ALA A 33 -12.99 5.93 1.04
CA ALA A 33 -11.73 5.22 1.20
C ALA A 33 -11.18 4.71 -0.16
N PRO A 34 -9.86 4.82 -0.40
CA PRO A 34 -9.25 4.42 -1.67
C PRO A 34 -9.04 2.89 -1.73
N VAL A 35 -10.13 2.12 -1.73
CA VAL A 35 -10.12 0.65 -1.79
C VAL A 35 -9.24 0.11 -2.93
N PRO A 36 -9.27 0.67 -4.17
CA PRO A 36 -8.38 0.26 -5.25
C PRO A 36 -6.89 0.34 -4.90
N MET A 37 -6.47 1.32 -4.09
CA MET A 37 -5.08 1.46 -3.64
C MET A 37 -4.70 0.33 -2.67
N PHE A 38 -5.54 0.05 -1.66
CA PHE A 38 -5.23 -0.99 -0.68
C PHE A 38 -5.14 -2.39 -1.30
N ILE A 39 -6.04 -2.76 -2.22
CA ILE A 39 -5.94 -4.08 -2.87
C ILE A 39 -4.72 -4.17 -3.79
N SER A 40 -4.31 -3.05 -4.38
CA SER A 40 -3.11 -2.96 -5.20
C SER A 40 -1.86 -3.16 -4.38
N GLN A 41 -1.84 -2.65 -3.16
CA GLN A 41 -0.79 -2.92 -2.18
C GLN A 41 -0.74 -4.42 -1.85
N LEU A 42 -1.86 -5.04 -1.46
CA LEU A 42 -1.91 -6.50 -1.16
C LEU A 42 -1.47 -7.37 -2.36
N ARG A 43 -1.83 -6.95 -3.59
CA ARG A 43 -1.35 -7.60 -4.81
C ARG A 43 0.16 -7.46 -4.96
N ARG A 44 0.71 -6.26 -4.70
CA ARG A 44 2.15 -6.00 -4.80
C ARG A 44 2.94 -6.78 -3.77
N GLU A 45 2.41 -6.89 -2.56
CA GLU A 45 3.06 -7.59 -1.44
C GLU A 45 3.08 -9.11 -1.66
N SER A 46 1.94 -9.73 -1.97
CA SER A 46 1.85 -11.21 -1.95
C SER A 46 1.25 -11.83 -3.21
N SER A 47 0.84 -11.01 -4.19
CA SER A 47 -0.10 -11.41 -5.24
C SER A 47 -1.41 -11.96 -4.64
N CYS A 48 -1.86 -11.36 -3.54
CA CYS A 48 -3.03 -11.77 -2.77
C CYS A 48 -2.97 -13.23 -2.28
N ARG A 49 -1.77 -13.71 -1.90
CA ARG A 49 -1.56 -15.04 -1.32
C ARG A 49 -1.25 -14.90 0.17
N ALA A 50 -2.17 -15.32 1.03
CA ALA A 50 -2.01 -15.16 2.47
C ALA A 50 -1.00 -16.14 3.11
N GLY A 51 -0.64 -17.24 2.44
CA GLY A 51 0.23 -18.29 2.98
C GLY A 51 1.71 -18.17 2.58
N VAL A 52 2.16 -17.02 2.05
CA VAL A 52 3.53 -16.86 1.55
C VAL A 52 4.42 -16.10 2.53
N THR A 53 5.70 -16.44 2.52
CA THR A 53 6.76 -15.72 3.23
C THR A 53 7.82 -15.31 2.21
N ALA A 54 8.17 -14.04 2.15
CA ALA A 54 9.25 -13.55 1.30
C ALA A 54 10.63 -13.91 1.87
N TRP A 55 11.64 -13.84 1.01
CA TRP A 55 13.04 -14.13 1.36
C TRP A 55 13.62 -13.19 2.42
N ASP A 56 13.04 -12.00 2.57
CA ASP A 56 13.39 -10.99 3.57
C ASP A 56 12.59 -11.13 4.88
N ASN A 57 11.77 -12.19 5.00
CA ASN A 57 10.86 -12.49 6.11
C ASN A 57 9.56 -11.66 6.17
N GLY A 58 9.14 -11.01 5.08
CA GLY A 58 7.76 -10.52 4.97
C GLY A 58 6.76 -11.67 5.04
N ARG A 59 5.72 -11.58 5.88
CA ARG A 59 4.75 -12.67 6.12
C ARG A 59 3.33 -12.34 5.65
N GLY A 60 2.74 -13.33 4.99
CA GLY A 60 1.32 -13.38 4.66
C GLY A 60 0.83 -12.28 3.73
N LEU A 61 -0.46 -11.96 3.81
CA LEU A 61 -1.14 -11.22 2.74
C LEU A 61 -0.56 -9.82 2.49
N ALA A 62 -0.13 -9.15 3.56
CA ALA A 62 0.43 -7.80 3.55
C ALA A 62 1.97 -7.78 3.71
N GLN A 63 2.61 -8.95 3.72
CA GLN A 63 4.06 -9.12 3.93
C GLN A 63 4.61 -8.37 5.15
N PHE A 64 3.87 -8.37 6.26
CA PHE A 64 4.37 -7.74 7.48
C PHE A 64 5.58 -8.50 8.05
N MET A 65 6.59 -7.73 8.44
CA MET A 65 7.69 -8.22 9.29
C MET A 65 7.21 -8.46 10.72
N ASP A 66 7.90 -9.31 11.48
CA ASP A 66 7.54 -9.63 12.88
C ASP A 66 7.52 -8.36 13.76
N GLY A 67 8.55 -7.52 13.64
CA GLY A 67 8.64 -6.24 14.37
C GLY A 67 7.53 -5.26 14.01
N THR A 68 7.14 -5.21 12.73
CA THR A 68 6.02 -4.38 12.26
C THR A 68 4.70 -4.90 12.79
N SER A 69 4.47 -6.21 12.76
CA SER A 69 3.24 -6.82 13.28
C SER A 69 3.06 -6.53 14.77
N LEU A 70 4.14 -6.64 15.56
CA LEU A 70 4.12 -6.25 16.97
C LEU A 70 3.85 -4.75 17.17
N HIS A 71 4.41 -3.90 16.31
CA HIS A 71 4.16 -2.47 16.37
C HIS A 71 2.70 -2.13 16.07
N VAL A 72 2.11 -2.74 15.03
CA VAL A 72 0.72 -2.54 14.64
C VAL A 72 -0.23 -2.95 15.77
N VAL A 73 0.00 -4.08 16.44
CA VAL A 73 -0.84 -4.49 17.59
C VAL A 73 -0.69 -3.53 18.77
N ARG A 74 0.50 -2.95 19.01
CA ARG A 74 0.66 -1.91 20.04
C ARG A 74 -0.13 -0.64 19.71
N LEU A 75 -0.22 -0.27 18.44
CA LEU A 75 -1.00 0.89 17.99
C LEU A 75 -2.51 0.60 18.00
N TYR A 76 -2.91 -0.63 17.70
CA TYR A 76 -4.29 -1.07 17.54
C TYR A 76 -4.55 -2.38 18.31
N PRO A 77 -4.66 -2.32 19.65
CA PRO A 77 -4.81 -3.52 20.48
C PRO A 77 -6.06 -4.35 20.14
N GLU A 78 -7.09 -3.74 19.54
CA GLU A 78 -8.32 -4.41 19.10
C GLU A 78 -8.13 -5.40 17.92
N LEU A 79 -6.91 -5.48 17.38
CA LEU A 79 -6.52 -6.50 16.42
C LEU A 79 -6.19 -7.86 17.07
N GLY A 80 -5.97 -7.90 18.39
CA GLY A 80 -5.54 -9.10 19.10
C GLY A 80 -4.08 -9.45 18.83
N ALA A 81 -3.70 -10.72 19.01
CA ALA A 81 -2.35 -11.19 18.78
C ALA A 81 -1.93 -10.99 17.29
N PRO A 82 -0.64 -10.71 17.00
CA PRO A 82 -0.16 -10.64 15.63
C PRO A 82 -0.39 -11.95 14.86
N ASP A 83 -1.06 -11.86 13.71
CA ASP A 83 -1.34 -13.02 12.84
C ASP A 83 -1.25 -12.63 11.35
N PRO A 84 -0.04 -12.41 10.81
CA PRO A 84 0.14 -11.92 9.45
C PRO A 84 -0.35 -12.90 8.36
N TYR A 85 -0.48 -14.20 8.67
CA TYR A 85 -0.99 -15.21 7.74
C TYR A 85 -2.52 -15.27 7.69
N SER A 86 -3.23 -14.73 8.69
CA SER A 86 -4.68 -14.56 8.64
C SER A 86 -5.07 -13.40 7.71
N PRO A 87 -5.81 -13.65 6.61
CA PRO A 87 -6.24 -12.58 5.71
C PRO A 87 -7.05 -11.50 6.44
N LYS A 88 -7.91 -11.91 7.39
CA LYS A 88 -8.72 -10.97 8.18
C LYS A 88 -7.85 -10.05 9.01
N TRP A 89 -6.85 -10.60 9.71
CA TRP A 89 -5.95 -9.80 10.52
C TRP A 89 -5.09 -8.89 9.63
N ALA A 90 -4.48 -9.43 8.56
CA ALA A 90 -3.61 -8.68 7.66
C ALA A 90 -4.32 -7.50 6.98
N ILE A 91 -5.57 -7.68 6.53
CA ILE A 91 -6.37 -6.59 5.94
C ILE A 91 -6.65 -5.50 6.98
N ARG A 92 -7.10 -5.87 8.18
CA ARG A 92 -7.41 -4.91 9.26
C ARG A 92 -6.17 -4.14 9.69
N ALA A 93 -5.03 -4.82 9.77
CA ALA A 93 -3.72 -4.27 10.11
C ALA A 93 -3.20 -3.33 9.03
N LEU A 94 -3.20 -3.73 7.75
CA LEU A 94 -2.74 -2.92 6.63
C LEU A 94 -3.51 -1.62 6.53
N VAL A 95 -4.84 -1.68 6.49
CA VAL A 95 -5.71 -0.49 6.37
C VAL A 95 -5.42 0.54 7.48
N ARG A 96 -5.23 0.08 8.72
CA ARG A 96 -4.93 0.96 9.87
C ARG A 96 -3.50 1.49 9.83
N TYR A 97 -2.53 0.64 9.55
CA TYR A 97 -1.12 1.02 9.54
C TYR A 97 -0.81 2.03 8.43
N ASP A 98 -1.37 1.84 7.25
CA ASP A 98 -1.30 2.79 6.15
C ASP A 98 -1.92 4.15 6.53
N GLY A 99 -3.05 4.15 7.25
CA GLY A 99 -3.64 5.37 7.81
C GLY A 99 -2.72 6.07 8.82
N TRP A 100 -2.14 5.29 9.74
CA TRP A 100 -1.17 5.79 10.72
C TRP A 100 0.05 6.45 10.05
N LEU A 101 0.55 5.85 8.98
CA LEU A 101 1.63 6.39 8.15
C LEU A 101 1.21 7.69 7.47
N ARG A 102 0.03 7.69 6.81
CA ARG A 102 -0.52 8.86 6.13
C ARG A 102 -0.67 10.07 7.04
N GLU A 103 -1.14 9.88 8.26
CA GLU A 103 -1.28 10.96 9.24
C GLU A 103 0.06 11.63 9.60
N ARG A 104 1.17 10.90 9.46
CA ARG A 104 2.52 11.32 9.90
C ARG A 104 3.42 11.80 8.77
N VAL A 105 2.87 11.92 7.57
CA VAL A 105 3.55 12.47 6.39
C VAL A 105 2.77 13.66 5.84
N GLN A 106 3.48 14.53 5.14
CA GLN A 106 2.91 15.69 4.44
C GLN A 106 2.46 15.31 3.02
N GLY A 107 1.52 16.07 2.48
CA GLY A 107 1.06 15.95 1.10
C GLY A 107 0.26 17.19 0.69
N VAL A 108 0.50 17.74 -0.50
CA VAL A 108 -0.28 18.90 -1.01
C VAL A 108 -1.70 18.51 -1.42
N ASN A 109 -1.94 17.21 -1.61
CA ASN A 109 -3.24 16.59 -1.80
C ASN A 109 -3.19 15.10 -1.40
N GLU A 110 -4.30 14.39 -1.51
CA GLU A 110 -4.37 12.97 -1.14
C GLU A 110 -3.49 12.06 -2.00
N CYS A 111 -3.34 12.36 -3.29
CA CYS A 111 -2.46 11.58 -4.17
C CYS A 111 -1.01 11.61 -3.65
N GLU A 112 -0.48 12.80 -3.39
CA GLU A 112 0.89 13.00 -2.91
C GLU A 112 1.07 12.44 -1.49
N ARG A 113 0.08 12.64 -0.62
CA ARG A 113 0.12 12.16 0.78
C ARG A 113 0.13 10.64 0.87
N TRP A 114 -0.73 9.97 0.10
CA TRP A 114 -0.77 8.51 0.04
C TRP A 114 0.49 7.94 -0.61
N ALA A 115 1.06 8.61 -1.61
CA ALA A 115 2.33 8.19 -2.18
C ALA A 115 3.48 8.21 -1.15
N ALA A 116 3.56 9.26 -0.34
CA ALA A 116 4.52 9.34 0.76
C ALA A 116 4.28 8.24 1.82
N ALA A 117 3.01 7.95 2.14
CA ALA A 117 2.65 6.88 3.08
C ALA A 117 3.06 5.49 2.56
N LEU A 118 2.80 5.19 1.28
CA LEU A 118 3.20 3.94 0.63
C LEU A 118 4.73 3.75 0.60
N LYS A 119 5.50 4.82 0.38
CA LYS A 119 6.96 4.77 0.56
C LYS A 119 7.31 4.45 2.02
N GLY A 120 6.59 5.05 2.97
CA GLY A 120 6.76 4.80 4.40
C GLY A 120 6.48 3.35 4.80
N TYR A 121 5.50 2.71 4.17
CA TYR A 121 5.20 1.30 4.36
C TYR A 121 6.37 0.42 3.89
N ASN A 122 6.88 0.69 2.69
CA ASN A 122 7.93 -0.14 2.08
C ASN A 122 9.34 0.11 2.64
N ALA A 123 9.70 1.38 2.92
CA ALA A 123 11.05 1.77 3.35
C ALA A 123 11.16 2.07 4.85
N GLY A 124 10.05 2.42 5.50
CA GLY A 124 10.00 2.95 6.86
C GLY A 124 9.75 4.47 6.89
N LEU A 125 8.86 4.89 7.80
CA LEU A 125 8.41 6.28 7.98
C LEU A 125 9.56 7.29 8.18
N GLY A 126 10.62 6.89 8.89
CA GLY A 126 11.74 7.78 9.20
C GLY A 126 12.47 8.30 7.95
N TYR A 127 12.58 7.51 6.89
CA TYR A 127 13.19 7.95 5.63
C TYR A 127 12.33 9.00 4.94
N VAL A 128 11.01 8.79 4.91
CA VAL A 128 10.05 9.72 4.33
C VAL A 128 10.08 11.06 5.06
N GLN A 129 10.01 11.04 6.40
CA GLN A 129 10.02 12.27 7.18
C GLN A 129 11.34 13.04 7.07
N ARG A 130 12.49 12.35 6.95
CA ARG A 130 13.77 13.02 6.68
C ARG A 130 13.80 13.65 5.29
N ALA A 131 13.35 12.92 4.26
CA ALA A 131 13.24 13.48 2.91
C ALA A 131 12.32 14.71 2.88
N GLN A 132 11.17 14.65 3.55
CA GLN A 132 10.25 15.77 3.68
C GLN A 132 10.87 16.98 4.40
N ARG A 133 11.74 16.78 5.41
CA ARG A 133 12.45 17.89 6.05
C ARG A 133 13.49 18.57 5.16
N LEU A 134 14.06 17.85 4.20
CA LEU A 134 15.07 18.36 3.28
C LEU A 134 14.44 18.96 2.00
N SER A 135 13.19 18.62 1.72
CA SER A 135 12.49 19.06 0.52
C SER A 135 12.09 20.54 0.62
N PRO A 136 12.26 21.34 -0.44
CA PRO A 136 11.72 22.71 -0.50
C PRO A 136 10.19 22.72 -0.56
N THR A 137 9.57 21.65 -1.05
CA THR A 137 8.12 21.47 -1.10
C THR A 137 7.74 20.12 -0.49
N PRO A 138 7.80 19.97 0.86
CA PRO A 138 7.67 18.67 1.55
C PRO A 138 6.40 17.88 1.22
N GLY A 139 5.31 18.56 0.87
CA GLY A 139 4.04 17.95 0.49
C GLY A 139 3.97 17.52 -0.98
N GLN A 140 4.88 17.95 -1.85
CA GLN A 140 4.94 17.47 -3.23
C GLN A 140 5.83 16.24 -3.28
N TRP A 141 5.23 15.07 -3.39
CA TRP A 141 5.95 13.80 -3.35
C TRP A 141 6.55 13.48 -4.72
N PHE A 142 5.70 13.30 -5.74
CA PHE A 142 6.13 12.91 -7.08
C PHE A 142 6.94 14.01 -7.77
N GLY A 143 8.07 13.62 -8.35
CA GLY A 143 9.00 14.50 -9.08
C GLY A 143 9.77 15.48 -8.22
N VAL A 144 9.58 15.47 -6.90
CA VAL A 144 10.27 16.38 -5.98
C VAL A 144 10.80 15.64 -4.75
N THR A 145 9.95 15.35 -3.76
CA THR A 145 10.42 14.76 -2.50
C THR A 145 10.84 13.29 -2.66
N GLU A 146 10.24 12.55 -3.59
CA GLU A 146 10.57 11.14 -3.84
C GLU A 146 12.02 10.93 -4.32
N ASP A 147 12.67 11.96 -4.84
CA ASP A 147 14.04 11.95 -5.36
C ASP A 147 15.11 12.25 -4.30
N ILE A 148 14.69 12.57 -3.07
CA ILE A 148 15.61 12.89 -1.97
C ILE A 148 15.94 11.61 -1.19
N ASN A 149 17.15 11.07 -1.40
CA ASN A 149 17.65 9.97 -0.57
C ASN A 149 18.16 10.48 0.77
N ALA A 150 17.41 10.18 1.84
CA ALA A 150 17.70 10.62 3.19
C ALA A 150 18.27 9.49 4.10
N GLY A 151 19.26 8.75 3.58
CA GLY A 151 20.07 7.80 4.34
C GLY A 151 19.86 6.31 4.03
N GLN A 152 19.15 5.97 2.95
CA GLN A 152 19.09 4.59 2.46
C GLN A 152 20.31 4.29 1.58
N SER A 153 20.69 3.01 1.46
CA SER A 153 21.57 2.59 0.37
C SER A 153 20.90 2.93 -0.98
N GLN A 154 21.72 3.17 -2.01
CA GLN A 154 21.20 3.55 -3.34
C GLN A 154 20.19 2.53 -3.88
N GLN A 155 20.51 1.24 -3.80
CA GLN A 155 19.63 0.17 -4.28
C GLN A 155 18.29 0.15 -3.54
N ASN A 156 18.29 0.23 -2.21
CA ASN A 156 17.05 0.23 -1.42
C ASN A 156 16.24 1.50 -1.67
N PHE A 157 16.92 2.64 -1.85
CA PHE A 157 16.28 3.90 -2.19
C PHE A 157 15.54 3.81 -3.53
N GLU A 158 16.22 3.35 -4.58
CA GLU A 158 15.64 3.19 -5.93
C GLU A 158 14.45 2.22 -5.92
N TYR A 159 14.62 1.05 -5.29
CA TYR A 159 13.56 0.05 -5.17
C TYR A 159 12.31 0.63 -4.48
N SER A 160 12.49 1.21 -3.30
CA SER A 160 11.37 1.72 -2.51
C SER A 160 10.76 3.00 -3.08
N ARG A 161 11.53 3.81 -3.83
CA ARG A 161 11.01 5.01 -4.51
C ARG A 161 10.00 4.62 -5.59
N ARG A 162 10.24 3.49 -6.27
CA ARG A 162 9.33 2.99 -7.31
C ARG A 162 8.01 2.45 -6.74
N TYR A 163 7.98 2.03 -5.48
CA TYR A 163 6.85 1.33 -4.88
C TYR A 163 5.51 2.11 -4.95
N PRO A 164 5.40 3.38 -4.54
CA PRO A 164 4.16 4.15 -4.69
C PRO A 164 3.65 4.20 -6.14
N ARG A 165 4.55 4.30 -7.12
CA ARG A 165 4.19 4.37 -8.53
C ARG A 165 3.62 3.04 -9.04
N LEU A 166 4.17 1.92 -8.60
CA LEU A 166 3.64 0.59 -8.93
C LEU A 166 2.24 0.40 -8.35
N VAL A 167 2.04 0.76 -7.09
CA VAL A 167 0.72 0.65 -6.45
C VAL A 167 -0.30 1.55 -7.14
N LEU A 168 -0.01 2.85 -7.28
CA LEU A 168 -1.00 3.86 -7.68
C LEU A 168 -1.24 3.93 -9.20
N PHE A 169 -0.21 3.72 -10.02
CA PHE A 169 -0.32 3.90 -11.48
C PHE A 169 -0.28 2.59 -12.27
N THR A 170 0.25 1.50 -11.71
CA THR A 170 0.32 0.21 -12.40
C THR A 170 -0.78 -0.75 -11.96
N GLU A 171 -0.96 -0.95 -10.65
CA GLU A 171 -1.89 -1.94 -10.12
C GLU A 171 -3.29 -1.37 -9.85
N GLN A 172 -3.40 -0.17 -9.27
CA GLN A 172 -4.69 0.46 -8.94
C GLN A 172 -5.68 0.53 -10.10
N PRO A 173 -5.29 0.84 -11.36
CA PRO A 173 -6.24 0.88 -12.47
C PRO A 173 -7.01 -0.44 -12.68
N ARG A 174 -6.44 -1.59 -12.30
CA ARG A 174 -7.10 -2.90 -12.40
C ARG A 174 -8.36 -3.00 -11.53
N TYR A 175 -8.39 -2.24 -10.45
CA TYR A 175 -9.45 -2.30 -9.43
C TYR A 175 -10.26 -1.00 -9.38
N ALA A 176 -10.19 -0.14 -10.40
CA ALA A 176 -10.88 1.15 -10.40
C ALA A 176 -12.40 1.05 -10.17
N THR A 177 -13.01 -0.09 -10.51
CA THR A 177 -14.44 -0.36 -10.27
C THR A 177 -14.79 -0.68 -8.80
N TRP A 178 -13.80 -0.69 -7.90
CA TRP A 178 -13.99 -0.99 -6.48
C TRP A 178 -14.18 0.26 -5.61
N GLY A 179 -14.03 1.47 -6.17
CA GLY A 179 -14.26 2.73 -5.46
C GLY A 179 -13.35 3.86 -5.94
N THR A 180 -13.13 4.84 -5.06
CA THR A 180 -12.31 6.02 -5.36
C THR A 180 -10.86 5.63 -5.68
N THR A 181 -10.34 6.09 -6.81
CA THR A 181 -8.92 5.94 -7.17
C THR A 181 -8.13 7.19 -6.82
N LEU A 182 -6.86 7.04 -6.43
CA LEU A 182 -5.96 8.16 -6.19
C LEU A 182 -5.12 8.46 -7.43
N CYS A 183 -4.74 9.72 -7.64
CA CYS A 183 -3.79 10.16 -8.67
C CYS A 183 -4.20 10.02 -10.15
N LEU A 184 -5.32 9.34 -10.47
CA LEU A 184 -5.72 9.10 -11.87
C LEU A 184 -6.55 10.24 -12.48
N GLU A 185 -7.12 11.13 -11.66
CA GLU A 185 -7.98 12.23 -12.12
C GLU A 185 -7.20 13.33 -12.87
N ASN A 186 -5.89 13.45 -12.64
CA ASN A 186 -5.00 14.43 -13.30
C ASN A 186 -4.18 13.85 -14.47
N GLN A 187 -4.57 12.70 -15.01
CA GLN A 187 -3.91 12.03 -16.15
C GLN A 187 -4.74 12.14 -17.45
N ARG A 188 -5.79 12.97 -17.47
CA ARG A 188 -6.59 13.29 -18.65
C ARG A 188 -6.26 14.67 -19.19
#